data_AF-A0A553LR85-F1
#
_entry.id   AF-A0A553LR85-F1
#
_cell.length_a   1.000
_cell.length_b   1.000
_cell.length_c   1.000
_cell.angle_alpha   90.00
_cell.angle_beta   90.00
_cell.angle_gamma   90.00
#
_symmetry.space_group_name_H-M   'P 1'
#
loop_
_entity.id
_entity.type
_entity.pdbx_description
1 polymer ?
#
loop_
_entity_poly.entity_id
_entity_poly.type
_entity_poly.pdbx_seq_one_letter_code
_entity_poly.pdbx_strand_id
1 'polypeptide(L)'
;MICQECKQRPATMHFTKIVNGEKTEFHLCEQCAREHGHMFTFYGNDDFSLNNLLAGLLNFQAPMKEMTANAFPNPDVLQCETCQMTYHQFTQIGRFGCANCYRTFARYLPPILKRLHSGNTAHSGKIPKRKGGVLHLRKQLAMLKQKLQELVAREEFERAAEVRDQIRSLEDELRRRGEGDM
;
A
#
# COMPACT_ATOMS: atom_id res chain seq x y z
N MET A 1 -4.16 -0.62 43.46
CA MET A 1 -4.35 -2.04 43.08
C MET A 1 -3.00 -2.65 42.74
N ILE A 2 -2.78 -3.93 43.05
CA ILE A 2 -1.51 -4.63 42.80
C ILE A 2 -1.56 -5.35 41.45
N CYS A 3 -0.41 -5.51 40.80
CA CYS A 3 -0.28 -6.23 39.53
C CYS A 3 -0.78 -7.67 39.69
N GLN A 4 -1.69 -8.09 38.80
CA GLN A 4 -2.29 -9.42 38.85
C GLN A 4 -1.30 -10.55 38.53
N GLU A 5 -0.26 -10.25 37.75
CA GLU A 5 0.77 -11.21 37.33
C GLU A 5 1.79 -11.47 38.46
N CYS A 6 2.59 -10.46 38.81
CA CYS A 6 3.65 -10.64 39.80
C CYS A 6 3.19 -10.50 41.25
N LYS A 7 2.02 -9.88 41.51
CA LYS A 7 1.50 -9.58 42.86
C LYS A 7 2.47 -8.83 43.80
N GLN A 8 3.50 -8.19 43.25
CA GLN A 8 4.56 -7.52 44.02
C GLN A 8 4.53 -5.99 43.87
N ARG A 9 3.98 -5.49 42.76
CA ARG A 9 4.11 -4.08 42.35
C ARG A 9 2.75 -3.46 42.05
N PRO A 10 2.59 -2.13 42.20
CA PRO A 10 1.34 -1.47 41.85
C PRO A 10 1.04 -1.66 40.35
N ALA A 11 -0.23 -1.92 40.03
CA ALA A 11 -0.70 -1.93 38.66
C ALA A 11 -0.76 -0.48 38.14
N THR A 12 -0.07 -0.22 37.04
CA THR A 12 0.01 1.10 36.39
C THR A 12 -0.57 1.08 34.98
N MET A 13 -0.90 -0.10 34.45
CA MET A 13 -1.48 -0.30 33.12
C MET A 13 -2.76 -1.14 33.20
N HIS A 14 -3.76 -0.74 32.40
CA HIS A 14 -5.07 -1.37 32.33
C HIS A 14 -5.31 -1.89 30.90
N PHE A 15 -5.59 -3.18 30.76
CA PHE A 15 -5.90 -3.80 29.48
C PHE A 15 -7.33 -4.33 29.49
N THR A 16 -8.04 -4.20 28.38
CA THR A 16 -9.39 -4.74 28.19
C THR A 16 -9.39 -5.59 26.93
N LYS A 17 -9.80 -6.85 27.08
CA LYS A 17 -9.94 -7.80 25.97
C LYS A 17 -11.41 -8.15 25.81
N ILE A 18 -11.92 -8.04 24.58
CA ILE A 18 -13.29 -8.42 24.22
C ILE A 18 -13.20 -9.59 23.23
N VAL A 19 -13.66 -10.77 23.62
CA VAL A 19 -13.72 -11.95 22.74
C VAL A 19 -15.15 -12.46 22.73
N ASN A 20 -15.76 -12.61 21.55
CA ASN A 20 -17.14 -13.07 21.39
C ASN A 20 -18.17 -12.30 22.24
N GLY A 21 -17.91 -11.00 22.49
CA GLY A 21 -18.76 -10.15 23.32
C GLY A 21 -18.47 -10.21 24.82
N GLU A 22 -17.62 -11.13 25.28
CA GLU A 22 -17.19 -11.20 26.68
C GLU A 22 -15.99 -10.30 26.94
N LYS A 23 -16.16 -9.39 27.91
CA LYS A 23 -15.14 -8.43 28.33
C LYS A 23 -14.33 -9.00 29.50
N THR A 24 -13.01 -9.06 29.33
CA THR A 24 -12.05 -9.43 30.38
C THR A 24 -11.07 -8.28 30.61
N GLU A 25 -10.77 -7.97 31.87
CA GLU A 25 -9.93 -6.83 32.26
C GLU A 25 -8.68 -7.30 33.01
N PHE A 26 -7.52 -6.75 32.66
CA PHE A 26 -6.23 -7.07 33.27
C PHE A 26 -5.54 -5.82 33.81
N HIS A 27 -4.94 -5.94 34.99
CA HIS A 27 -4.23 -4.85 35.67
C HIS A 27 -2.78 -5.25 35.96
N LEU A 28 -1.85 -4.65 35.22
CA LEU A 28 -0.43 -5.01 35.24
C LEU A 28 0.46 -3.85 35.66
N CYS A 29 1.61 -4.16 36.26
CA CYS A 29 2.69 -3.18 36.45
C CYS A 29 3.45 -2.98 35.13
N GLU A 30 4.20 -1.87 35.02
CA GLU A 30 4.98 -1.53 33.83
C GLU A 30 5.88 -2.65 33.33
N GLN A 31 6.59 -3.37 34.22
CA GLN A 31 7.52 -4.42 33.80
C GLN A 31 6.79 -5.67 33.30
N CYS A 32 5.77 -6.14 34.01
CA CYS A 32 4.97 -7.28 33.54
C CYS A 32 4.24 -6.93 32.23
N ALA A 33 3.80 -5.68 32.07
CA ALA A 33 3.25 -5.19 30.82
C ALA A 33 4.30 -5.06 29.70
N ARG A 34 5.59 -4.91 29.99
CA ARG A 34 6.63 -4.93 28.95
C ARG A 34 7.01 -6.35 28.55
N GLU A 35 7.09 -7.26 29.51
CA GLU A 35 7.46 -8.67 29.29
C GLU A 35 6.31 -9.45 28.63
N HIS A 36 5.08 -9.26 29.14
CA HIS A 36 3.88 -9.96 28.67
C HIS A 36 2.91 -9.07 27.89
N GLY A 37 3.16 -7.77 27.72
CA GLY A 37 2.27 -6.88 26.98
C GLY A 37 2.11 -7.27 25.51
N HIS A 38 3.07 -8.01 24.96
CA HIS A 38 2.90 -8.58 23.63
C HIS A 38 1.73 -9.59 23.59
N MET A 39 1.50 -10.39 24.64
CA MET A 39 0.27 -11.20 24.72
C MET A 39 -0.97 -10.31 24.61
N PHE A 40 -1.02 -9.23 25.38
CA PHE A 40 -2.21 -8.38 25.45
C PHE A 40 -2.38 -7.43 24.26
N THR A 41 -1.29 -7.15 23.51
CA THR A 41 -1.29 -6.28 22.32
C THR A 41 -1.44 -7.09 21.02
N PHE A 42 -1.07 -8.38 21.02
CA PHE A 42 -1.09 -9.24 19.83
C PHE A 42 -2.14 -10.37 19.87
N TYR A 43 -2.86 -10.62 20.97
CA TYR A 43 -4.00 -11.56 20.97
C TYR A 43 -5.32 -10.98 20.43
N GLY A 44 -5.23 -10.03 19.49
CA GLY A 44 -6.23 -9.86 18.45
C GLY A 44 -5.85 -10.75 17.26
N ASN A 45 -6.15 -12.06 17.38
CA ASN A 45 -6.05 -13.08 16.33
C ASN A 45 -4.70 -13.21 15.59
N ASP A 46 -3.82 -14.11 16.05
CA ASP A 46 -2.80 -14.68 15.15
C ASP A 46 -3.42 -15.47 13.99
N ASP A 47 -4.69 -15.89 14.10
CA ASP A 47 -5.44 -16.50 12.98
C ASP A 47 -5.90 -15.47 11.92
N PHE A 48 -5.85 -14.17 12.22
CA PHE A 48 -6.24 -13.09 11.29
C PHE A 48 -5.29 -11.89 11.38
N SER A 49 -3.99 -12.13 11.46
CA SER A 49 -3.00 -11.08 11.22
C SER A 49 -3.23 -10.50 9.82
N LEU A 50 -3.24 -9.18 9.66
CA LEU A 50 -3.27 -8.52 8.34
C LEU A 50 -2.23 -9.15 7.40
N ASN A 51 -1.07 -9.51 7.95
CA ASN A 51 0.00 -10.16 7.21
C ASN A 51 -0.39 -11.56 6.70
N ASN A 52 -1.15 -12.34 7.48
CA ASN A 52 -1.64 -13.66 7.06
C ASN A 52 -2.73 -13.53 5.98
N LEU A 53 -3.60 -12.53 6.10
CA LEU A 53 -4.58 -12.20 5.06
C LEU A 53 -3.90 -11.75 3.77
N LEU A 54 -2.90 -10.88 3.88
CA LEU A 54 -2.08 -10.44 2.75
C LEU A 54 -1.35 -11.63 2.12
N ALA A 55 -0.65 -12.45 2.91
CA ALA A 55 0.02 -13.64 2.43
C ALA A 55 -0.94 -14.59 1.69
N GLY A 56 -2.16 -14.80 2.20
CA GLY A 56 -3.21 -15.57 1.51
C GLY A 56 -3.63 -14.96 0.17
N LEU A 57 -3.80 -13.65 0.10
CA LEU A 57 -4.08 -12.90 -1.15
C LEU A 57 -2.93 -12.96 -2.16
N LEU A 58 -1.69 -13.05 -1.67
CA LEU A 58 -0.47 -13.12 -2.48
C LEU A 58 -0.19 -14.53 -2.99
N ASN A 59 -0.46 -15.55 -2.17
CA ASN A 59 -0.14 -16.95 -2.44
C ASN A 59 -1.21 -17.71 -3.25
N PHE A 60 -2.26 -17.03 -3.74
CA PHE A 60 -3.15 -17.62 -4.74
C PHE A 60 -2.43 -17.69 -6.09
N GLN A 61 -1.74 -18.81 -6.30
CA GLN A 61 -1.26 -19.24 -7.60
C GLN A 61 -2.42 -19.13 -8.58
N ALA A 62 -2.27 -18.28 -9.60
CA ALA A 62 -3.09 -18.43 -10.79
C ALA A 62 -2.95 -19.88 -11.25
N PRO A 63 -4.01 -20.57 -11.70
CA PRO A 63 -3.83 -21.81 -12.41
C PRO A 63 -2.98 -21.49 -13.64
N MET A 64 -1.67 -21.71 -13.53
CA MET A 64 -0.78 -21.72 -14.68
C MET A 64 -1.21 -22.94 -15.47
N LYS A 65 -2.06 -22.64 -16.45
CA LYS A 65 -2.48 -23.54 -17.51
C LYS A 65 -1.23 -24.25 -18.01
N GLU A 66 -1.30 -25.58 -17.97
CA GLU A 66 -0.31 -26.49 -18.52
C GLU A 66 0.20 -26.00 -19.88
N MET A 67 1.45 -25.55 -19.91
CA MET A 67 2.23 -25.43 -21.14
C MET A 67 3.56 -26.13 -20.88
N THR A 68 3.55 -27.40 -21.28
CA THR A 68 4.65 -28.14 -21.90
C THR A 68 6.03 -28.03 -21.24
N ALA A 69 6.48 -29.16 -20.71
CA ALA A 69 7.87 -29.50 -20.53
C ALA A 69 8.70 -29.05 -21.75
N ASN A 70 9.53 -28.03 -21.57
CA ASN A 70 10.94 -27.94 -22.00
C ASN A 70 11.40 -26.48 -22.00
N ALA A 71 12.54 -26.25 -21.35
CA ALA A 71 13.44 -25.11 -21.47
C ALA A 71 13.01 -23.76 -20.85
N PHE A 72 13.16 -23.61 -19.53
CA PHE A 72 13.67 -22.36 -18.94
C PHE A 72 14.61 -22.68 -17.76
N PRO A 73 15.74 -21.96 -17.62
CA PRO A 73 16.72 -22.27 -16.58
C PRO A 73 16.11 -22.03 -15.21
N ASN A 74 16.53 -22.84 -14.25
CA ASN A 74 16.28 -22.71 -12.82
C ASN A 74 16.09 -21.24 -12.42
N PRO A 75 14.95 -20.81 -11.85
CA PRO A 75 14.79 -19.41 -11.50
C PRO A 75 15.82 -19.12 -10.41
N ASP A 76 16.86 -18.36 -10.76
CA ASP A 76 17.69 -17.68 -9.78
C ASP A 76 16.73 -17.11 -8.74
N VAL A 77 16.89 -17.57 -7.49
CA VAL A 77 15.99 -17.22 -6.40
C VAL A 77 16.01 -15.71 -6.28
N LEU A 78 15.00 -15.04 -6.83
CA LEU A 78 14.96 -13.58 -6.88
C LEU A 78 15.04 -13.09 -5.44
N GLN A 79 16.16 -12.44 -5.12
CA GLN A 79 16.56 -12.12 -3.76
C GLN A 79 17.00 -10.66 -3.69
N CYS A 80 16.59 -9.98 -2.64
CA CYS A 80 17.00 -8.60 -2.41
C CYS A 80 18.48 -8.56 -1.99
N GLU A 81 19.31 -7.84 -2.73
CA GLU A 81 20.75 -7.71 -2.44
C GLU A 81 21.03 -7.08 -1.07
N THR A 82 20.10 -6.28 -0.54
CA THR A 82 20.31 -5.53 0.71
C THR A 82 19.91 -6.32 1.95
N CYS A 83 18.73 -6.96 1.94
CA CYS A 83 18.20 -7.67 3.11
C CYS A 83 18.13 -9.18 2.93
N GLN A 84 18.60 -9.69 1.79
CA GLN A 84 18.64 -11.12 1.44
C GLN A 84 17.28 -11.81 1.43
N MET A 85 16.18 -11.07 1.54
CA MET A 85 14.84 -11.63 1.46
C MET A 85 14.57 -12.14 0.06
N THR A 86 14.06 -13.36 -0.06
CA THR A 86 13.64 -13.95 -1.35
C THR A 86 12.20 -13.56 -1.68
N TYR A 87 11.82 -13.66 -2.95
CA TYR A 87 10.44 -13.42 -3.37
C TYR A 87 9.45 -14.36 -2.65
N HIS A 88 9.83 -15.64 -2.47
CA HIS A 88 8.99 -16.60 -1.76
C HIS A 88 8.81 -16.23 -0.28
N GLN A 89 9.87 -15.80 0.40
CA GLN A 89 9.77 -15.29 1.78
C GLN A 89 8.86 -14.06 1.84
N PHE A 90 8.96 -13.14 0.87
CA PHE A 90 8.06 -12.00 0.79
C PHE A 90 6.58 -12.42 0.66
N THR A 91 6.24 -13.35 -0.22
CA THR A 91 4.83 -13.74 -0.41
C THR A 91 4.26 -14.52 0.78
N GLN A 92 5.10 -15.21 1.55
CA GLN A 92 4.71 -15.86 2.81
C GLN A 92 4.54 -14.87 3.97
N ILE A 93 5.45 -13.90 4.12
CA ILE A 93 5.43 -12.95 5.24
C ILE A 93 4.46 -11.79 4.96
N GLY A 94 4.23 -11.43 3.69
CA GLY A 94 3.31 -10.37 3.28
C GLY A 94 3.87 -8.94 3.46
N ARG A 95 5.15 -8.79 3.78
CA ARG A 95 5.83 -7.47 3.93
C ARG A 95 7.25 -7.48 3.40
N PHE A 96 7.75 -6.31 3.06
CA PHE A 96 9.15 -6.14 2.66
C PHE A 96 10.09 -6.05 3.86
N GLY A 97 11.30 -6.58 3.69
CA GLY A 97 12.39 -6.46 4.66
C GLY A 97 13.15 -5.12 4.62
N CYS A 98 13.22 -4.45 3.46
CA CYS A 98 13.85 -3.14 3.31
C CYS A 98 13.30 -2.36 2.11
N ALA A 99 13.74 -1.11 1.92
CA ALA A 99 13.31 -0.27 0.81
C ALA A 99 13.70 -0.82 -0.58
N ASN A 100 14.85 -1.51 -0.69
CA ASN A 100 15.32 -2.04 -1.98
C ASN A 100 14.45 -3.21 -2.50
N CYS A 101 13.64 -3.82 -1.64
CA CYS A 101 12.68 -4.85 -2.03
C CYS A 101 11.66 -4.34 -3.06
N TYR A 102 11.27 -3.05 -3.00
CA TYR A 102 10.36 -2.47 -3.99
C TYR A 102 10.94 -2.53 -5.41
N ARG A 103 12.26 -2.31 -5.55
CA ARG A 103 12.97 -2.37 -6.82
C ARG A 103 13.21 -3.82 -7.24
N THR A 104 13.73 -4.63 -6.32
CA THR A 104 14.04 -6.05 -6.55
C THR A 104 12.83 -6.81 -7.08
N PHE A 105 11.66 -6.62 -6.48
CA PHE A 105 10.44 -7.36 -6.83
C PHE A 105 9.52 -6.60 -7.78
N ALA A 106 9.93 -5.44 -8.32
CA ALA A 106 9.07 -4.51 -9.06
C ALA A 106 8.25 -5.16 -10.17
N ARG A 107 8.83 -6.12 -10.90
CA ARG A 107 8.16 -6.84 -12.00
C ARG A 107 6.96 -7.67 -11.53
N TYR A 108 6.96 -8.13 -10.28
CA TYR A 108 5.95 -9.03 -9.72
C TYR A 108 4.89 -8.30 -8.88
N LEU A 109 5.13 -7.04 -8.51
CA LEU A 109 4.20 -6.24 -7.69
C LEU A 109 2.90 -5.81 -8.36
N PRO A 110 2.82 -5.47 -9.67
CA PRO A 110 1.58 -5.01 -10.28
C PRO A 110 0.36 -5.93 -10.08
N PRO A 111 0.42 -7.25 -10.33
CA PRO A 111 -0.72 -8.13 -10.11
C PRO A 111 -1.11 -8.22 -8.62
N ILE A 112 -0.11 -8.18 -7.73
CA ILE A 112 -0.29 -8.19 -6.27
C ILE A 112 -1.04 -6.94 -5.80
N LEU A 113 -0.53 -5.76 -6.16
CA LEU A 113 -1.08 -4.48 -5.75
C LEU A 113 -2.48 -4.29 -6.32
N LYS A 114 -2.69 -4.72 -7.58
CA LYS A 114 -4.01 -4.70 -8.19
C LYS A 114 -5.02 -5.52 -7.39
N ARG A 115 -4.66 -6.71 -6.89
CA ARG A 115 -5.57 -7.51 -6.04
C ARG A 115 -5.83 -6.85 -4.70
N LEU A 116 -4.78 -6.35 -4.03
CA LEU A 116 -4.91 -5.70 -2.73
C LEU A 116 -5.81 -4.45 -2.78
N HIS A 117 -5.73 -3.69 -3.87
CA HIS A 117 -6.51 -2.47 -4.07
C HIS A 117 -7.82 -2.70 -4.83
N SER A 118 -8.37 -3.93 -4.81
CA SER A 118 -9.65 -4.28 -5.44
C SER A 118 -9.73 -3.87 -6.93
N GLY A 119 -8.63 -4.05 -7.66
CA GLY A 119 -8.50 -3.71 -9.08
C GLY A 119 -7.93 -2.31 -9.34
N ASN A 120 -7.85 -1.44 -8.33
CA ASN A 120 -7.40 -0.06 -8.50
C ASN A 120 -5.89 0.02 -8.56
N THR A 121 -5.36 0.61 -9.63
CA THR A 121 -3.93 0.91 -9.80
C THR A 121 -3.62 2.40 -9.68
N ALA A 122 -4.65 3.22 -9.56
CA ALA A 122 -4.54 4.66 -9.42
C ALA A 122 -5.56 5.16 -8.39
N HIS A 123 -5.18 6.20 -7.64
CA HIS A 123 -6.07 6.88 -6.70
C HIS A 123 -7.01 7.83 -7.46
N SER A 124 -8.32 7.55 -7.41
CA SER A 124 -9.37 8.39 -8.01
C SER A 124 -10.08 9.32 -7.02
N GLY A 125 -9.67 9.31 -5.74
CA GLY A 125 -10.31 10.05 -4.66
C GLY A 125 -9.97 11.55 -4.57
N LYS A 126 -10.27 12.14 -3.42
CA LYS A 126 -10.05 13.57 -3.15
C LYS A 126 -8.55 13.90 -3.14
N ILE A 127 -8.18 15.00 -3.82
CA ILE A 127 -6.81 15.53 -3.80
C ILE A 127 -6.75 16.62 -2.71
N PRO A 128 -5.90 16.50 -1.68
CA PRO A 128 -5.79 17.52 -0.63
C PRO A 128 -5.34 18.87 -1.19
N LYS A 129 -6.07 19.95 -0.88
CA LYS A 129 -5.79 21.31 -1.38
C LYS A 129 -4.36 21.81 -1.05
N ARG A 130 -3.79 21.40 0.09
CA ARG A 130 -2.48 21.88 0.59
C ARG A 130 -1.26 21.18 -0.02
N LYS A 131 -1.39 19.94 -0.49
CA LYS A 131 -0.26 19.12 -0.99
C LYS A 131 -0.43 18.62 -2.42
N GLY A 132 -1.56 18.93 -3.05
CA GLY A 132 -1.93 18.40 -4.35
C GLY A 132 -1.57 19.30 -5.54
N GLY A 133 -0.69 20.30 -5.42
CA GLY A 133 -0.47 21.31 -6.46
C GLY A 133 -0.19 20.73 -7.85
N VAL A 134 0.91 19.99 -7.99
CA VAL A 134 1.29 19.32 -9.25
C VAL A 134 0.22 18.30 -9.69
N LEU A 135 -0.36 17.58 -8.72
CA LEU A 135 -1.39 16.57 -9.00
C LEU A 135 -2.69 17.19 -9.55
N HIS A 136 -3.07 18.36 -9.05
CA HIS A 136 -4.24 19.13 -9.47
C HIS A 136 -4.04 19.67 -10.87
N LEU A 137 -2.85 20.22 -11.16
CA LEU A 137 -2.48 20.66 -12.49
C LEU A 137 -2.52 19.49 -13.49
N ARG A 138 -1.94 18.33 -13.16
CA ARG A 138 -2.02 17.13 -14.02
C ARG A 138 -3.46 16.68 -14.28
N LYS A 139 -4.33 16.75 -13.27
CA LYS A 139 -5.76 16.42 -13.42
C LYS A 139 -6.49 17.43 -14.32
N GLN A 140 -6.24 18.72 -14.13
CA GLN A 140 -6.80 19.78 -14.99
C GLN A 140 -6.32 19.62 -16.44
N LEU A 141 -5.05 19.29 -16.64
CA LEU A 141 -4.49 19.02 -17.96
C LEU A 141 -5.22 17.87 -18.66
N ALA A 142 -5.44 16.75 -17.95
CA ALA A 142 -6.18 15.61 -18.48
C ALA A 142 -7.61 15.98 -18.87
N MET A 143 -8.30 16.76 -18.03
CA MET A 143 -9.66 17.25 -18.31
C MET A 143 -9.70 18.18 -19.53
N LEU A 144 -8.75 19.11 -19.66
CA LEU A 144 -8.69 20.02 -20.81
C LEU A 144 -8.39 19.26 -22.11
N LYS A 145 -7.53 18.23 -22.07
CA LYS A 145 -7.26 17.36 -23.24
C LYS A 145 -8.51 16.62 -23.70
N GLN A 146 -9.31 16.10 -22.76
CA GLN A 146 -10.60 15.49 -23.09
C GLN A 146 -11.58 16.53 -23.68
N LYS A 147 -11.69 17.71 -23.05
CA LYS A 147 -12.54 18.80 -23.54
C LYS A 147 -12.14 19.28 -24.95
N LEU A 148 -10.84 19.34 -25.24
CA LEU A 148 -10.34 19.66 -26.57
C LEU A 148 -10.82 18.65 -27.61
N GLN A 149 -10.74 17.35 -27.31
CA GLN A 149 -11.24 16.29 -28.20
C GLN A 149 -12.74 16.43 -28.46
N GLU A 150 -13.54 16.72 -27.42
CA GLU A 150 -14.98 16.95 -27.56
C GLU A 150 -15.31 18.18 -28.43
N LEU A 151 -14.58 19.29 -28.26
CA LEU A 151 -14.80 20.51 -29.04
C LEU A 151 -14.41 20.32 -30.52
N VAL A 152 -13.32 19.61 -30.79
CA VAL A 152 -12.91 19.26 -32.16
C VAL A 152 -13.95 18.35 -32.81
N ALA A 153 -14.48 17.37 -32.07
CA ALA A 153 -15.54 16.47 -32.57
C ALA A 153 -16.86 17.20 -32.88
N ARG A 154 -17.11 18.35 -32.25
CA ARG A 154 -18.27 19.21 -32.50
C ARG A 154 -17.98 20.35 -33.48
N GLU A 155 -16.80 20.37 -34.10
CA GLU A 155 -16.36 21.41 -35.05
C GLU A 155 -16.33 22.83 -34.45
N GLU A 156 -16.24 22.94 -33.12
CA GLU A 156 -16.12 24.21 -32.41
C GLU A 156 -14.66 24.67 -32.34
N PHE A 157 -14.08 25.00 -33.50
CA PHE A 157 -12.64 25.24 -33.65
C PHE A 157 -12.12 26.46 -32.90
N GLU A 158 -12.92 27.52 -32.77
CA GLU A 158 -12.55 28.74 -32.04
C GLU A 158 -12.34 28.42 -30.55
N ARG A 159 -13.32 27.76 -29.92
CA ARG A 159 -13.22 27.29 -28.53
C ARG A 159 -12.13 26.23 -28.35
N ALA A 160 -11.93 25.36 -29.35
CA ALA A 160 -10.84 24.39 -29.33
C ALA A 160 -9.46 25.08 -29.32
N ALA A 161 -9.28 26.18 -30.05
CA ALA A 161 -8.05 26.96 -30.04
C ALA A 161 -7.79 27.58 -28.65
N GLU A 162 -8.81 28.15 -28.00
CA GLU A 162 -8.70 28.66 -26.63
C GLU A 162 -8.28 27.57 -25.63
N VAL A 163 -8.93 26.40 -25.69
CA VAL A 163 -8.60 25.25 -24.81
C VAL A 163 -7.20 24.73 -25.08
N ARG A 164 -6.75 24.71 -26.35
CA ARG A 164 -5.38 24.31 -26.72
C ARG A 164 -4.34 25.25 -26.11
N ASP A 165 -4.60 26.55 -26.13
CA ASP A 165 -3.67 27.54 -25.58
C ASP A 165 -3.64 27.48 -24.04
N GLN A 166 -4.78 27.20 -23.40
CA GLN A 166 -4.84 26.87 -21.96
C GLN A 166 -4.02 25.61 -21.61
N ILE A 167 -4.10 24.56 -22.44
CA ILE A 167 -3.29 23.34 -22.27
C ILE A 167 -1.80 23.68 -22.29
N ARG A 168 -1.35 24.48 -23.28
CA ARG A 168 0.07 24.88 -23.38
C ARG A 168 0.54 25.65 -22.15
N SER A 169 -0.23 26.65 -21.71
CA SER A 169 0.10 27.42 -20.51
C SER A 169 0.25 26.54 -19.27
N LEU A 170 -0.63 25.53 -19.13
CA LEU A 170 -0.65 24.65 -17.97
C LEU A 170 0.47 23.58 -18.03
N GLU A 171 0.86 23.15 -19.24
CA GLU A 171 2.05 22.31 -19.45
C GLU A 171 3.36 23.04 -19.12
N ASP A 172 3.46 24.32 -19.49
CA ASP A 172 4.61 25.16 -19.15
C ASP A 172 4.71 25.40 -17.64
N GLU A 173 3.58 25.65 -16.98
CA GLU A 173 3.53 25.77 -15.52
C GLU A 173 3.95 24.46 -14.82
N LEU A 174 3.51 23.32 -15.34
CA LEU A 174 3.92 21.99 -14.85
C LEU A 174 5.43 21.75 -15.02
N ARG A 175 6.03 22.17 -16.13
CA ARG A 175 7.47 22.08 -16.35
C ARG A 175 8.24 22.91 -15.33
N ARG A 176 7.87 24.18 -15.16
CA ARG A 176 8.51 25.08 -14.18
C ARG A 176 8.42 24.58 -12.74
N ARG A 177 7.30 23.95 -12.37
CA ARG A 177 7.11 23.39 -11.02
C ARG A 177 7.75 22.01 -10.83
N GLY A 178 7.94 21.25 -11.91
CA GLY A 178 8.50 19.89 -11.89
C GLY A 178 10.03 19.84 -11.76
N GLU A 179 10.73 20.94 -12.01
CA GLU A 179 12.20 21.06 -11.82
C GLU A 179 12.61 21.11 -10.34
N GLY A 180 11.67 21.24 -9.40
CA GLY A 180 11.95 21.32 -7.95
C GLY A 180 11.79 20.02 -7.15
N ASP A 181 11.37 18.92 -7.79
CA ASP A 181 11.05 17.64 -7.12
C ASP A 181 11.97 16.47 -7.58
N MET A 182 13.09 16.75 -8.27
CA MET A 182 14.11 15.74 -8.62
C MET A 182 15.34 15.84 -7.72
#